data_AF-A0A6L4Y8B6-F1
#
_entry.id   AF-A0A6L4Y8B6-F1
#
_cell.length_a   1.000
_cell.length_b   1.000
_cell.length_c   1.000
_cell.angle_alpha   90.00
_cell.angle_beta   90.00
_cell.angle_gamma   90.00
#
_symmetry.space_group_name_H-M   'P 1'
#
loop_
_entity.id
_entity.type
_entity.pdbx_description
1 polymer ?
#
loop_
_entity_poly.entity_id
_entity_poly.type
_entity_poly.pdbx_seq_one_letter_code
_entity_poly.pdbx_strand_id
1 'polypeptide(L)'
;SVDIKTSPYPGFPTDMQAQIMVLMCFANGTSVISETVFENRFMHVSELRRMGADVRIEGRSAIVKGVSGLNGAPVMATDLRASASLILAGLAAEGKTEISRIYHIDRGYERIVEKLSNLGADIKRVKD
;
A
#
# COMPACT_ATOMS: atom_id res chain seq x y z
N SER A 1 7.18 -6.01 -13.94
CA SER A 1 7.54 -4.80 -13.18
C SER A 1 7.31 -3.56 -14.04
N VAL A 2 7.29 -2.37 -13.44
CA VAL A 2 7.28 -1.08 -14.16
C VAL A 2 7.90 0.00 -13.28
N ASP A 3 8.65 0.92 -13.88
CA ASP A 3 9.20 2.09 -13.17
C ASP A 3 8.19 3.24 -13.18
N ILE A 4 8.05 3.90 -12.04
CA ILE A 4 7.12 4.99 -11.83
C ILE A 4 7.88 6.21 -11.33
N LYS A 5 7.60 7.37 -11.93
CA LYS A 5 8.04 8.66 -11.41
C LYS A 5 6.81 9.53 -11.21
N THR A 6 6.57 9.96 -9.98
CA THR A 6 5.46 10.88 -9.70
C THR A 6 5.77 12.25 -10.28
N SER A 7 4.75 12.99 -10.69
CA SER A 7 4.89 14.36 -11.17
C SER A 7 3.56 15.11 -11.04
N PRO A 8 3.55 16.45 -11.21
CA PRO A 8 2.29 17.18 -11.37
C PRO A 8 1.45 16.63 -12.53
N TYR A 9 0.15 16.89 -12.49
CA TYR A 9 -0.78 16.56 -13.56
C TYR A 9 -0.28 17.16 -14.89
N PRO A 10 -0.26 16.41 -16.01
CA PRO A 10 -0.96 15.14 -16.26
C PRO A 10 -0.15 13.86 -16.00
N GLY A 11 1.03 13.94 -15.37
CA GLY A 11 1.83 12.74 -15.12
C GLY A 11 1.34 11.92 -13.91
N PHE A 12 2.17 10.96 -13.47
CA PHE A 12 1.70 9.97 -12.49
C PHE A 12 1.40 10.62 -11.13
N PRO A 13 0.16 10.48 -10.60
CA PRO A 13 -0.24 11.15 -9.39
C PRO A 13 0.42 10.51 -8.18
N THR A 14 1.09 11.34 -7.38
CA THR A 14 1.70 10.95 -6.10
C THR A 14 0.69 10.30 -5.12
N ASP A 15 -0.60 10.61 -5.26
CA ASP A 15 -1.69 10.00 -4.49
C ASP A 15 -1.96 8.51 -4.77
N MET A 16 -1.47 8.00 -5.91
CA MET A 16 -1.58 6.58 -6.30
C MET A 16 -0.27 5.81 -6.06
N GLN A 17 0.78 6.48 -5.56
CA GLN A 17 2.11 5.91 -5.39
C GLN A 17 2.10 4.71 -4.43
N ALA A 18 1.44 4.83 -3.28
CA ALA A 18 1.44 3.78 -2.26
C ALA A 18 0.70 2.52 -2.74
N GLN A 19 -0.39 2.70 -3.48
CA GLN A 19 -1.23 1.63 -4.02
C GLN A 19 -0.52 0.90 -5.16
N ILE A 20 0.16 1.62 -6.07
CA ILE A 20 0.93 0.98 -7.15
C ILE A 20 2.14 0.23 -6.59
N MET A 21 2.74 0.70 -5.49
CA MET A 21 3.83 -0.04 -4.82
C MET A 21 3.39 -1.43 -4.38
N VAL A 22 2.18 -1.57 -3.82
CA VAL A 22 1.63 -2.88 -3.45
C VAL A 22 1.51 -3.78 -4.66
N LEU A 23 1.00 -3.29 -5.79
CA LEU A 23 0.97 -4.06 -7.03
C LEU A 23 2.38 -4.48 -7.48
N MET A 24 3.38 -3.61 -7.32
CA MET A 24 4.77 -3.92 -7.66
C MET A 24 5.38 -5.00 -6.78
N CYS A 25 4.93 -5.15 -5.54
CA CYS A 25 5.36 -6.28 -4.68
C CYS A 25 4.97 -7.65 -5.28
N PHE A 26 3.95 -7.72 -6.13
CA PHE A 26 3.52 -8.96 -6.80
C PHE A 26 3.97 -9.05 -8.26
N ALA A 27 4.69 -8.05 -8.78
CA ALA A 27 5.13 -8.04 -10.16
C ALA A 27 6.39 -8.89 -10.35
N ASN A 28 6.52 -9.58 -11.49
CA ASN A 28 7.78 -10.23 -11.84
C ASN A 28 8.87 -9.16 -12.10
N GLY A 29 9.99 -9.23 -11.38
CA GLY A 29 11.16 -8.37 -11.55
C GLY A 29 11.31 -7.27 -10.49
N THR A 30 12.08 -6.25 -10.83
CA THR A 30 12.33 -5.07 -9.97
C THR A 30 11.70 -3.84 -10.61
N SER A 31 11.10 -3.00 -9.78
CA SER A 31 10.49 -1.72 -10.13
C SER A 31 11.14 -0.62 -9.31
N VAL A 32 11.29 0.57 -9.89
CA VAL A 32 11.74 1.77 -9.17
C VAL A 32 10.60 2.78 -9.14
N ILE A 33 10.25 3.23 -7.93
CA ILE A 33 9.24 4.26 -7.70
C ILE A 33 9.93 5.52 -7.18
N SER A 34 10.02 6.56 -8.00
CA SER A 34 10.61 7.86 -7.65
C SER A 34 9.53 8.88 -7.30
N GLU A 35 9.59 9.42 -6.09
CA GLU A 35 8.66 10.43 -5.60
C GLU A 35 9.26 11.83 -5.75
N THR A 36 8.67 12.69 -6.59
CA THR A 36 9.15 14.06 -6.85
C THR A 36 8.28 15.17 -6.25
N VAL A 37 7.08 14.84 -5.76
CA VAL A 37 6.09 15.81 -5.29
C VAL A 37 6.12 15.97 -3.77
N PHE A 38 6.29 14.88 -3.01
CA PHE A 38 6.32 14.91 -1.53
C PHE A 38 7.53 14.17 -0.95
N GLU A 39 8.35 14.86 -0.16
CA GLU A 39 9.67 14.33 0.25
C GLU A 39 9.63 13.15 1.24
N ASN A 40 8.47 12.85 1.84
CA ASN A 40 8.33 11.84 2.90
C ASN A 40 7.18 10.84 2.66
N ARG A 41 6.93 10.44 1.41
CA ARG A 41 5.73 9.65 1.05
C ARG A 41 5.85 8.13 1.22
N PHE A 42 6.95 7.62 1.77
CA PHE A 42 7.22 6.18 1.89
C PHE A 42 6.95 5.58 3.28
N MET A 43 6.17 6.24 4.14
CA MET A 43 5.88 5.75 5.50
C MET A 43 5.23 4.36 5.55
N HIS A 44 4.49 3.98 4.51
CA HIS A 44 3.86 2.66 4.37
C HIS A 44 4.85 1.51 4.15
N VAL A 45 6.10 1.79 3.76
CA VAL A 45 7.08 0.76 3.42
C VAL A 45 7.45 -0.11 4.62
N SER A 46 7.52 0.45 5.83
CA SER A 46 7.79 -0.36 7.04
C SER A 46 6.71 -1.41 7.26
N GLU A 47 5.45 -1.04 7.06
CA GLU A 47 4.30 -1.94 7.22
C GLU A 47 4.24 -3.00 6.11
N LEU A 48 4.53 -2.62 4.87
CA LEU A 48 4.65 -3.60 3.78
C LEU A 48 5.80 -4.60 4.01
N ARG A 49 6.94 -4.14 4.54
CA ARG A 49 8.05 -5.04 4.93
C ARG A 49 7.65 -5.99 6.05
N ARG A 50 6.82 -5.56 7.01
CA ARG A 50 6.25 -6.46 8.05
C ARG A 50 5.39 -7.57 7.43
N MET A 51 4.76 -7.31 6.29
CA MET A 51 4.01 -8.28 5.50
C MET A 51 4.90 -9.11 4.55
N GLY A 52 6.23 -8.92 4.58
CA GLY A 52 7.18 -9.68 3.76
C GLY A 52 7.55 -9.04 2.41
N ALA A 53 7.18 -7.78 2.16
CA ALA A 53 7.59 -7.09 0.94
C ALA A 53 9.10 -6.81 0.92
N ASP A 54 9.74 -7.04 -0.24
CA ASP A 54 11.13 -6.65 -0.49
C ASP A 54 11.17 -5.24 -1.14
N VAL A 55 11.26 -4.23 -0.28
CA VAL A 55 11.31 -2.82 -0.69
C VAL A 55 12.51 -2.15 -0.03
N ARG A 56 13.32 -1.41 -0.78
CA ARG A 56 14.43 -0.60 -0.28
C ARG A 56 14.22 0.86 -0.62
N ILE A 57 14.34 1.76 0.36
CA ILE A 57 14.24 3.21 0.14
C ILE A 57 15.66 3.76 -0.03
N GLU A 58 15.88 4.52 -1.09
CA GLU A 58 17.11 5.25 -1.37
C GLU A 58 16.78 6.70 -1.72
N GLY A 59 16.95 7.59 -0.74
CA GLY A 59 16.57 9.00 -0.87
C GLY A 59 15.08 9.13 -1.20
N ARG A 60 14.79 9.58 -2.43
CA ARG A 60 13.42 9.82 -2.94
C ARG A 60 12.86 8.67 -3.77
N SER A 61 13.57 7.56 -3.84
CA SER A 61 13.16 6.39 -4.61
C SER A 61 12.94 5.19 -3.71
N ALA A 62 12.00 4.34 -4.09
CA ALA A 62 11.82 3.02 -3.55
C ALA A 62 12.10 1.99 -4.64
N ILE A 63 13.04 1.08 -4.37
CA ILE A 63 13.33 -0.08 -5.19
C ILE A 63 12.46 -1.22 -4.66
N VAL A 64 11.51 -1.70 -5.47
CA VAL A 64 10.56 -2.75 -5.12
C VAL A 64 10.93 -4.00 -5.90
N LYS A 65 11.30 -5.07 -5.21
CA LYS A 65 11.50 -6.38 -5.83
C LYS A 65 10.26 -7.22 -5.60
N GLY A 66 9.74 -7.79 -6.69
CA GLY A 66 8.62 -8.72 -6.60
C GLY A 66 8.91 -9.90 -5.69
N VAL A 67 7.93 -10.27 -4.88
CA VAL A 67 7.94 -11.43 -3.99
C VAL A 67 6.87 -12.44 -4.42
N SER A 68 7.00 -13.68 -3.99
CA SER A 68 6.02 -14.74 -4.31
C SER A 68 4.65 -14.50 -3.69
N GLY A 69 4.59 -13.74 -2.61
CA GLY A 69 3.37 -13.39 -1.90
C GLY A 69 3.69 -12.53 -0.68
N LEU A 70 2.66 -11.92 -0.12
CA LEU A 70 2.72 -11.26 1.19
C LEU A 70 2.06 -12.14 2.25
N ASN A 71 2.45 -11.95 3.50
CA ASN A 71 1.85 -12.61 4.65
C ASN A 71 1.03 -11.60 5.45
N GLY A 72 -0.11 -12.07 5.96
CA GLY A 72 -0.94 -11.29 6.87
C GLY A 72 -0.19 -10.97 8.16
N ALA A 73 -0.31 -9.73 8.61
CA ALA A 73 0.37 -9.23 9.80
C ALA A 73 -0.46 -8.15 10.49
N PRO A 74 -0.22 -7.88 11.79
CA PRO A 74 -0.69 -6.65 12.41
C PRO A 74 0.11 -5.47 11.86
N VAL A 75 -0.58 -4.47 11.30
CA VAL A 75 -0.01 -3.28 10.67
C VAL A 75 -0.73 -2.01 11.11
N MET A 76 -0.07 -0.86 10.97
CA MET A 76 -0.61 0.44 11.40
C MET A 76 -0.80 1.42 10.24
N ALA A 77 -2.00 1.97 10.13
CA ALA A 77 -2.31 3.08 9.23
C ALA A 77 -1.56 4.37 9.65
N THR A 78 -0.85 5.00 8.70
CA THR A 78 -0.06 6.24 8.92
C THR A 78 -0.65 7.48 8.26
N ASP A 79 -1.34 7.32 7.13
CA ASP A 79 -2.00 8.39 6.38
C ASP A 79 -3.08 7.82 5.46
N LEU A 80 -3.85 8.67 4.78
CA LEU A 80 -4.97 8.23 3.94
C LEU A 80 -4.57 7.24 2.82
N ARG A 81 -3.48 7.52 2.08
CA ARG A 81 -3.09 6.71 0.92
C ARG A 81 -2.31 5.46 1.34
N ALA A 82 -1.45 5.58 2.35
CA ALA A 82 -0.82 4.44 3.01
C ALA A 82 -1.84 3.45 3.56
N SER A 83 -2.90 3.94 4.21
CA SER A 83 -3.91 3.05 4.77
C SER A 83 -4.70 2.29 3.70
N ALA A 84 -4.98 2.96 2.57
CA ALA A 84 -5.59 2.29 1.43
C ALA A 84 -4.68 1.22 0.82
N SER A 85 -3.37 1.47 0.74
CA SER A 85 -2.43 0.46 0.25
C SER A 85 -2.33 -0.74 1.19
N LEU A 86 -2.41 -0.55 2.52
CA LEU A 86 -2.45 -1.66 3.48
C LEU A 86 -3.70 -2.53 3.36
N ILE A 87 -4.86 -1.95 3.03
CA ILE A 87 -6.04 -2.75 2.68
C ILE A 87 -5.75 -3.63 1.46
N LEU A 88 -5.22 -3.04 0.38
CA LEU A 88 -4.89 -3.81 -0.84
C LEU A 88 -3.87 -4.92 -0.57
N ALA A 89 -2.84 -4.62 0.23
CA ALA A 89 -1.84 -5.61 0.62
C ALA A 89 -2.47 -6.74 1.44
N GLY A 90 -3.35 -6.41 2.38
CA GLY A 90 -4.04 -7.40 3.21
C GLY A 90 -4.99 -8.30 2.42
N LEU A 91 -5.66 -7.78 1.40
CA LEU A 91 -6.52 -8.55 0.51
C LEU A 91 -5.75 -9.53 -0.39
N ALA A 92 -4.49 -9.22 -0.69
CA ALA A 92 -3.62 -10.05 -1.54
C ALA A 92 -2.66 -10.95 -0.74
N ALA A 93 -2.63 -10.82 0.59
CA ALA A 93 -1.73 -11.57 1.46
C ALA A 93 -2.34 -12.91 1.89
N GLU A 94 -1.49 -13.88 2.18
CA GLU A 94 -1.88 -15.15 2.80
C GLU A 94 -2.12 -14.96 4.31
N GLY A 95 -3.21 -15.52 4.83
CA GLY A 95 -3.56 -15.43 6.23
C GLY A 95 -4.34 -14.17 6.59
N LYS A 96 -4.23 -13.70 7.84
CA LYS A 96 -5.03 -12.61 8.39
C LYS A 96 -4.20 -11.34 8.56
N THR A 97 -4.68 -10.23 8.01
CA THR A 97 -4.11 -8.89 8.24
C THR A 97 -4.99 -8.10 9.19
N GLU A 98 -4.41 -7.50 10.22
CA GLU A 98 -5.11 -6.61 11.15
C GLU A 98 -4.57 -5.19 11.00
N ILE A 99 -5.42 -4.25 10.60
CA ILE A 99 -5.02 -2.86 10.38
C ILE A 99 -5.54 -2.00 11.53
N SER A 100 -4.63 -1.45 12.34
CA SER A 100 -4.94 -0.52 13.42
C SER A 100 -4.87 0.94 12.97
N ARG A 101 -5.39 1.86 13.80
CA ARG A 101 -5.39 3.33 13.56
C ARG A 101 -6.14 3.76 12.29
N ILE A 102 -7.24 3.08 11.99
CA ILE A 102 -8.01 3.24 10.75
C ILE A 102 -8.70 4.60 10.55
N TYR A 103 -8.63 5.54 11.49
CA TYR A 103 -9.22 6.88 11.37
C TYR A 103 -8.70 7.66 10.14
N HIS A 104 -7.50 7.32 9.64
CA HIS A 104 -6.98 7.87 8.39
C HIS A 104 -7.78 7.43 7.15
N ILE A 105 -8.31 6.20 7.14
CA ILE A 105 -9.11 5.64 6.04
C ILE A 105 -10.45 6.36 5.96
N ASP A 106 -11.06 6.61 7.11
CA ASP A 106 -12.38 7.24 7.24
C ASP A 106 -12.43 8.65 6.64
N ARG A 107 -11.29 9.33 6.58
CA ARG A 107 -11.17 10.69 6.03
C ARG A 107 -11.31 10.76 4.51
N GLY A 108 -11.20 9.65 3.78
CA GLY A 108 -11.17 9.70 2.31
C GLY A 108 -11.75 8.50 1.58
N TYR A 109 -12.16 7.44 2.29
CA TYR A 109 -12.88 6.32 1.67
C TYR A 109 -14.16 5.99 2.42
N GLU A 110 -15.26 6.58 1.95
CA GLU A 110 -16.59 6.32 2.47
C GLU A 110 -16.99 4.85 2.21
N ARG A 111 -17.49 4.19 3.27
CA ARG A 111 -18.05 2.82 3.24
C ARG A 111 -17.12 1.82 2.53
N ILE A 112 -15.81 1.96 2.69
CA ILE A 112 -14.82 1.13 1.98
C ILE A 112 -14.99 -0.37 2.26
N VAL A 113 -15.30 -0.73 3.51
CA VAL A 113 -15.51 -2.13 3.90
C VAL A 113 -16.69 -2.70 3.14
N GLU A 114 -17.83 -2.01 3.13
CA GLU A 114 -19.00 -2.46 2.39
C GLU A 114 -18.76 -2.54 0.89
N LYS A 115 -18.12 -1.53 0.30
CA LYS A 115 -17.80 -1.52 -1.14
C LYS A 115 -16.93 -2.72 -1.52
N LEU A 116 -15.94 -3.06 -0.70
CA LEU A 116 -15.07 -4.20 -0.95
C LEU A 116 -15.76 -5.53 -0.65
N SER A 117 -16.54 -5.64 0.43
CA SER A 117 -17.34 -6.84 0.73
C SER A 117 -18.34 -7.14 -0.39
N ASN A 118 -18.94 -6.13 -1.00
CA ASN A 118 -19.82 -6.29 -2.17
C ASN A 118 -19.09 -6.81 -3.41
N LEU A 119 -17.75 -6.69 -3.47
CA LEU A 119 -16.91 -7.30 -4.48
C LEU A 119 -16.40 -8.71 -4.09
N GLY A 120 -16.82 -9.23 -2.93
CA GLY A 120 -16.44 -10.55 -2.43
C GLY A 120 -15.22 -10.57 -1.51
N ALA A 121 -14.72 -9.42 -1.07
CA ALA A 121 -13.62 -9.36 -0.11
C ALA A 121 -14.04 -9.82 1.29
N ASP A 122 -13.27 -10.71 1.92
CA ASP A 122 -13.39 -11.03 3.35
C ASP A 122 -12.71 -9.92 4.18
N ILE A 123 -13.46 -8.86 4.43
CA ILE A 123 -13.02 -7.69 5.18
C ILE A 123 -14.14 -7.25 6.13
N LYS A 124 -13.77 -6.91 7.36
CA LYS A 124 -14.70 -6.44 8.38
C LYS A 124 -14.06 -5.40 9.29
N ARG A 125 -14.88 -4.50 9.83
CA ARG A 125 -14.50 -3.71 11.00
C ARG A 125 -14.80 -4.51 12.26
N VAL A 126 -13.86 -4.50 13.18
CA VAL A 126 -14.04 -5.04 14.53
C VAL A 126 -13.83 -3.91 15.52
N LYS A 127 -14.54 -3.96 16.64
CA LYS A 127 -14.23 -3.16 17.82
C LYS A 127 -13.35 -4.03 18.71
N ASP A 128 -12.31 -3.44 19.26
CA ASP A 128 -11.55 -4.05 20.36
C ASP A 128 -12.42 -4.18 21.61
#